data_AF-A0ABD1BW58-F1
#
_entry.id   AF-A0ABD1BW58-F1
#
_cell.length_a   1.000
_cell.length_b   1.000
_cell.length_c   1.000
_cell.angle_alpha   90.00
_cell.angle_beta   90.00
_cell.angle_gamma   90.00
#
_symmetry.space_group_name_H-M   'P 1'
#
loop_
_entity.id
_entity.type
_entity.pdbx_description
1 polymer ?
#
loop_
_entity_poly.entity_id
_entity_poly.type
_entity_poly.pdbx_seq_one_letter_code
_entity_poly.pdbx_strand_id
1 'polypeptide(L)'
;MLLLQVRCWEISSSEASISGDTKVSFSHDQPVLCYSWKDDGTTFFTGGCDKQAKMWPLLSGVEPFTVAMHDASIQQHMAWIPGMNLLVTGSWDKTLNYWDTRQPNPVPTQQLPDKCYALTLKDTLINSFRLTKTSD
;
A
#
# COMPACT_ATOMS: atom_id res chain seq x y z
N MET A 1 -16.22 15.03 13.85
CA MET A 1 -14.92 14.58 13.31
C MET A 1 -15.18 13.27 12.59
N LEU A 2 -15.03 13.22 11.27
CA LEU A 2 -15.22 11.97 10.52
C LEU A 2 -14.00 11.08 10.80
N LEU A 3 -14.21 9.94 11.48
CA LEU A 3 -13.16 8.93 11.62
C LEU A 3 -13.05 8.20 10.29
N LEU A 4 -11.88 8.30 9.67
CA LEU A 4 -11.58 7.58 8.44
C LEU A 4 -11.14 6.19 8.85
N GLN A 5 -11.80 5.16 8.32
CA GLN A 5 -11.58 3.79 8.74
C GLN A 5 -11.16 2.92 7.56
N VAL A 6 -10.17 2.07 7.80
CA VAL A 6 -9.83 0.96 6.91
C VAL A 6 -10.38 -0.31 7.54
N ARG A 7 -11.12 -1.10 6.75
CA ARG A 7 -11.75 -2.33 7.21
C ARG A 7 -11.31 -3.49 6.36
N CYS A 8 -10.91 -4.57 7.01
CA CYS A 8 -10.68 -5.87 6.39
C CYS A 8 -11.90 -6.74 6.63
N TRP A 9 -12.42 -7.34 5.57
CA TRP A 9 -13.59 -8.21 5.62
C TRP A 9 -13.17 -9.65 5.35
N GLU A 10 -13.73 -10.58 6.10
CA GLU A 10 -13.63 -12.01 5.83
C GLU A 10 -14.90 -12.43 5.12
N ILE A 11 -14.76 -12.94 3.90
CA ILE A 11 -15.87 -13.35 3.06
C ILE A 11 -15.99 -14.86 3.19
N SER A 12 -17.08 -15.32 3.79
CA SER A 12 -17.44 -16.73 3.84
C SER A 12 -18.55 -17.00 2.84
N SER A 13 -18.41 -18.05 2.03
CA SER A 13 -19.43 -18.48 1.08
C SER A 13 -19.89 -19.89 1.39
N SER A 14 -21.20 -20.08 1.49
CA SER A 14 -21.88 -21.38 1.52
C SER A 14 -22.71 -21.55 0.25
N GLU A 15 -23.19 -22.77 -0.03
CA GLU A 15 -24.02 -23.05 -1.22
C GLU A 15 -25.28 -22.16 -1.33
N ALA A 16 -25.72 -21.54 -0.23
CA ALA A 16 -26.93 -20.72 -0.18
C ALA A 16 -26.69 -19.22 0.11
N SER A 17 -25.50 -18.80 0.54
CA SER A 17 -25.24 -17.41 0.91
C SER A 17 -23.76 -17.02 0.96
N ILE A 18 -23.47 -15.75 0.69
CA ILE A 18 -22.17 -15.11 0.91
C ILE A 18 -22.36 -14.13 2.09
N SER A 19 -21.59 -14.29 3.17
CA SER A 19 -21.53 -13.34 4.28
C SER A 19 -20.15 -12.68 4.34
N GLY A 20 -20.13 -11.40 4.71
CA GLY A 20 -18.90 -10.63 4.89
C GLY A 20 -18.86 -10.03 6.29
N ASP A 21 -18.05 -10.61 7.16
CA ASP A 21 -17.88 -10.10 8.52
C ASP A 21 -16.63 -9.21 8.59
N THR A 22 -16.70 -8.10 9.33
CA THR A 22 -15.52 -7.26 9.55
C THR A 22 -14.55 -8.03 10.45
N LYS A 23 -13.43 -8.45 9.86
CA LYS A 23 -12.35 -9.13 10.58
C LYS A 23 -11.57 -8.15 11.45
N VAL A 24 -11.19 -7.01 10.86
CA VAL A 24 -10.45 -5.96 11.57
C VAL A 24 -10.83 -4.57 11.04
N SER A 25 -10.86 -3.57 11.91
CA SER A 25 -11.07 -2.17 11.57
C SER A 25 -10.02 -1.30 12.22
N PHE A 26 -9.53 -0.32 11.48
CA PHE A 26 -8.46 0.56 11.91
C PHE A 26 -8.78 2.02 11.60
N SER A 27 -8.37 2.95 12.47
CA SER A 27 -8.57 4.39 12.26
C SER A 27 -7.36 5.04 11.60
N HIS A 28 -7.62 5.96 10.67
CA HIS A 28 -6.66 6.87 10.09
C HIS A 28 -7.05 8.32 10.38
N ASP A 29 -6.03 9.17 10.51
CA ASP A 29 -6.20 10.61 10.76
C ASP A 29 -6.55 11.39 9.49
N GLN A 30 -6.23 10.84 8.31
CA GLN A 30 -6.42 11.46 7.00
C GLN A 30 -6.93 10.44 5.96
N PRO A 31 -7.46 10.90 4.80
CA PRO A 31 -7.96 10.00 3.77
C PRO A 31 -6.92 9.00 3.31
N VAL A 32 -7.27 7.72 3.41
CA VAL A 32 -6.53 6.61 2.79
C VAL A 32 -6.98 6.53 1.35
N LEU A 33 -6.02 6.55 0.44
CA LEU A 33 -6.30 6.65 -0.98
C LEU A 33 -5.84 5.41 -1.75
N CYS A 34 -4.93 4.63 -1.18
CA CYS A 34 -4.46 3.38 -1.77
C CYS A 34 -4.14 2.33 -0.71
N TYR A 35 -4.18 1.07 -1.13
CA TYR A 35 -3.80 -0.08 -0.32
C TYR A 35 -3.09 -1.13 -1.18
N SER A 36 -2.31 -1.99 -0.55
CA SER A 36 -1.71 -3.17 -1.19
C SER A 36 -1.64 -4.30 -0.18
N TRP A 37 -1.80 -5.53 -0.64
CA TRP A 37 -1.60 -6.71 0.20
C TRP A 37 -0.18 -7.22 0.11
N LYS A 38 0.30 -7.82 1.19
CA LYS A 38 1.42 -8.75 1.15
C LYS A 38 0.95 -10.06 0.52
N ASP A 39 1.84 -10.74 -0.19
CA ASP A 39 1.61 -12.03 -0.85
C ASP A 39 1.17 -13.16 0.10
N ASP A 40 1.59 -13.11 1.36
CA ASP A 40 1.19 -14.08 2.38
C ASP A 40 -0.23 -13.86 2.96
N GLY A 41 -0.89 -12.76 2.61
CA GLY A 41 -2.23 -12.42 3.12
C GLY A 41 -2.29 -12.12 4.62
N THR A 42 -1.16 -12.09 5.32
CA THR A 42 -1.09 -11.84 6.77
C THR A 42 -1.01 -10.36 7.09
N THR A 43 -0.65 -9.55 6.10
CA THR A 43 -0.30 -8.14 6.26
C THR A 43 -0.82 -7.35 5.07
N PHE A 44 -1.34 -6.16 5.32
CA PHE A 44 -1.66 -5.20 4.26
C PHE A 44 -1.06 -3.84 4.55
N PHE A 45 -0.95 -3.04 3.51
CA PHE A 45 -0.36 -1.71 3.55
C PHE A 45 -1.40 -0.69 3.10
N THR A 46 -1.32 0.51 3.66
CA THR A 46 -2.21 1.63 3.34
C THR A 46 -1.38 2.88 3.13
N GLY A 47 -1.78 3.74 2.19
CA GLY A 47 -1.17 5.04 1.96
C GLY A 47 -2.24 6.10 1.70
N GLY A 48 -1.92 7.34 2.05
CA GLY A 48 -2.89 8.42 1.90
C GLY A 48 -2.32 9.84 1.96
N CYS A 49 -3.23 10.77 2.28
CA CYS A 49 -2.93 12.18 2.43
C CYS A 49 -2.06 12.51 3.65
N ASP A 50 -1.93 11.57 4.59
CA ASP A 50 -1.00 11.66 5.73
C ASP A 50 0.48 11.51 5.30
N LYS A 51 0.75 11.31 4.00
CA LYS A 51 2.08 11.14 3.39
C LYS A 51 2.82 9.90 3.91
N GLN A 52 2.10 9.01 4.59
CA GLN A 52 2.66 7.85 5.25
C GLN A 52 2.15 6.60 4.57
N ALA A 53 3.03 5.60 4.41
CA ALA A 53 2.56 4.24 4.22
C ALA A 53 2.61 3.54 5.58
N LYS A 54 1.48 2.97 6.00
CA LYS A 54 1.36 2.18 7.23
C LYS A 54 1.22 0.70 6.87
N MET A 55 1.82 -0.14 7.68
CA MET A 55 1.69 -1.60 7.60
C MET A 55 0.81 -2.10 8.73
N TRP A 56 -0.07 -3.04 8.39
CA TRP A 56 -1.11 -3.58 9.25
C TRP A 56 -1.00 -5.11 9.32
N PRO A 57 -0.38 -5.65 10.36
CA PRO A 57 -0.34 -7.10 10.60
C PRO A 57 -1.70 -7.59 11.10
N LEU A 58 -2.32 -8.54 10.40
CA LEU A 58 -3.66 -9.07 10.75
C LEU A 58 -3.62 -10.15 11.82
N LEU A 59 -2.53 -10.94 11.88
CA LEU A 59 -2.46 -12.13 12.74
C LEU A 59 -1.79 -11.87 14.09
N SER A 60 -0.95 -10.84 14.19
CA SER A 60 -0.07 -10.66 15.35
C SER A 60 -0.70 -9.82 16.46
N GLY A 61 -1.87 -9.20 16.23
CA GLY A 61 -2.46 -8.24 17.16
C GLY A 61 -1.57 -7.00 17.42
N VAL A 62 -0.55 -6.81 16.59
CA VAL A 62 0.40 -5.70 16.67
C VAL A 62 -0.27 -4.47 16.07
N GLU A 63 -0.11 -3.34 16.75
CA GLU A 63 -0.61 -2.06 16.24
C GLU A 63 0.03 -1.71 14.89
N PRO A 64 -0.67 -0.97 14.03
CA PRO A 64 -0.07 -0.39 12.84
C PRO A 64 1.21 0.36 13.15
N PHE A 65 2.14 0.28 12.22
CA PHE A 65 3.28 1.19 12.23
C PHE A 65 3.59 1.74 10.85
N THR A 66 4.17 2.93 10.85
CA THR A 66 4.58 3.62 9.64
C THR A 66 5.82 2.95 9.08
N VAL A 67 5.73 2.49 7.84
CA VAL A 67 6.84 1.85 7.09
C VAL A 67 7.44 2.78 6.04
N ALA A 68 6.74 3.85 5.68
CA ALA A 68 7.21 4.84 4.72
C ALA A 68 6.76 6.25 5.09
N MET A 69 7.60 7.23 4.80
CA MET A 69 7.27 8.65 4.86
C MET A 69 7.72 9.35 3.58
N HIS A 70 6.79 10.07 2.96
CA HIS A 70 7.02 10.87 1.77
C HIS A 70 6.88 12.37 2.08
N ASP A 71 7.42 13.21 1.19
CA ASP A 71 7.29 14.67 1.33
C ASP A 71 5.93 15.18 0.83
N ALA A 72 5.24 14.37 0.03
CA ALA A 72 3.89 14.61 -0.48
C ALA A 72 2.95 13.41 -0.30
N SER A 73 1.67 13.62 -0.62
CA SER A 73 0.62 12.60 -0.47
C SER A 73 0.88 11.37 -1.35
N ILE A 74 0.65 10.19 -0.77
CA ILE A 74 0.63 8.92 -1.51
C ILE A 74 -0.78 8.74 -2.04
N GLN A 75 -0.99 9.16 -3.29
CA GLN A 75 -2.35 9.40 -3.75
C GLN A 75 -3.06 8.16 -4.24
N GLN A 76 -2.40 7.24 -4.93
CA GLN A 76 -3.16 6.17 -5.59
C GLN A 76 -2.40 4.86 -5.74
N HIS A 77 -1.09 4.80 -5.48
CA HIS A 77 -0.31 3.65 -5.90
C HIS A 77 0.70 3.15 -4.88
N MET A 78 0.48 1.90 -4.52
CA MET A 78 1.37 1.07 -3.74
C MET A 78 1.37 -0.32 -4.34
N ALA A 79 2.52 -0.95 -4.42
CA ALA A 79 2.61 -2.33 -4.89
C ALA A 79 3.62 -3.12 -4.06
N TRP A 80 3.22 -4.32 -3.64
CA TRP A 80 4.12 -5.29 -3.03
C TRP A 80 4.89 -6.05 -4.10
N ILE A 81 6.20 -6.18 -3.95
CA ILE A 81 7.06 -7.03 -4.78
C ILE A 81 7.25 -8.38 -4.07
N PRO A 82 6.51 -9.44 -4.45
CA PRO A 82 6.74 -10.78 -3.91
C PRO A 82 8.16 -11.24 -4.23
N GLY A 83 8.82 -11.86 -3.25
CA GLY A 83 10.19 -12.40 -3.38
C GLY A 83 11.33 -11.44 -3.01
N MET A 84 11.14 -10.12 -3.08
CA MET A 84 12.14 -9.14 -2.60
C MET A 84 11.82 -8.57 -1.21
N ASN A 85 10.62 -8.83 -0.70
CA ASN A 85 10.08 -8.22 0.52
C ASN A 85 10.12 -6.68 0.48
N LEU A 86 9.81 -6.11 -0.69
CA LEU A 86 9.81 -4.67 -0.92
C LEU A 86 8.40 -4.17 -1.20
N LEU A 87 8.06 -3.05 -0.57
CA LEU A 87 6.89 -2.24 -0.90
C LEU A 87 7.33 -1.07 -1.77
N VAL A 88 6.71 -0.91 -2.92
CA VAL A 88 6.91 0.25 -3.79
C VAL A 88 5.81 1.26 -3.53
N THR A 89 6.21 2.51 -3.30
CA THR A 89 5.27 3.63 -3.11
C THR A 89 5.58 4.72 -4.12
N GLY A 90 4.54 5.18 -4.83
CA GLY A 90 4.62 6.32 -5.73
C GLY A 90 4.00 7.56 -5.09
N SER A 91 4.70 8.69 -5.12
CA SER A 91 4.24 9.93 -4.50
C SER A 91 4.20 11.09 -5.49
N TRP A 92 3.46 12.13 -5.12
CA TRP A 92 3.41 13.41 -5.85
C TRP A 92 4.64 14.28 -5.63
N ASP A 93 5.56 13.87 -4.76
CA ASP A 93 6.90 14.45 -4.61
C ASP A 93 7.84 14.08 -5.79
N LYS A 94 7.31 13.39 -6.81
CA LYS A 94 8.03 12.89 -7.98
C LYS A 94 9.06 11.82 -7.64
N THR A 95 8.87 11.12 -6.53
CA THR A 95 9.70 9.98 -6.14
C THR A 95 8.92 8.68 -6.20
N LEU A 96 9.66 7.62 -6.49
CA LEU A 96 9.24 6.25 -6.34
C LEU A 96 10.21 5.60 -5.34
N ASN A 97 9.70 5.29 -4.16
CA ASN A 97 10.49 4.75 -3.06
C ASN A 97 10.23 3.26 -2.90
N TYR A 98 11.29 2.53 -2.57
CA TYR A 98 11.25 1.09 -2.31
C TYR A 98 11.57 0.87 -0.84
N TRP A 99 10.62 0.30 -0.11
CA TRP A 99 10.69 0.11 1.32
C TRP A 99 10.88 -1.36 1.63
N ASP A 100 11.99 -1.70 2.28
CA ASP A 100 12.19 -3.03 2.85
C ASP A 100 11.47 -3.08 4.19
N THR A 101 10.49 -3.97 4.35
CA THR A 101 9.71 -4.07 5.60
C THR A 101 10.54 -4.46 6.82
N ARG A 102 11.80 -4.87 6.62
CA ARG A 102 12.76 -5.20 7.69
C ARG A 102 13.53 -3.98 8.19
N GLN A 103 13.42 -2.84 7.53
CA GLN A 103 14.19 -1.63 7.83
C GLN A 103 13.33 -0.36 7.70
N PRO A 104 13.60 0.68 8.50
CA PRO A 104 12.80 1.90 8.47
C PRO A 104 13.11 2.82 7.27
N ASN A 105 14.27 2.63 6.62
CA ASN A 105 14.74 3.52 5.55
C ASN A 105 14.45 2.91 4.16
N PRO A 106 14.16 3.76 3.16
CA PRO A 106 13.99 3.28 1.79
C PRO A 106 15.33 2.76 1.26
N VAL A 107 15.30 1.67 0.48
CA VAL A 107 16.51 1.02 -0.03
C VAL A 107 17.01 1.76 -1.29
N PRO A 108 16.28 1.71 -2.43
CA PRO A 108 16.42 2.74 -3.45
C PRO A 108 15.27 3.75 -3.47
N THR A 109 15.61 4.98 -3.88
CA THR A 109 14.67 6.02 -4.28
C THR A 109 14.94 6.39 -5.73
N GLN A 110 13.91 6.34 -6.56
CA GLN A 110 13.98 6.75 -7.96
C GLN A 110 13.28 8.08 -8.15
N GLN A 111 14.01 9.06 -8.68
CA GLN A 111 13.43 10.33 -9.11
C GLN A 111 12.72 10.16 -10.45
N LEU A 112 11.52 10.71 -10.54
CA LEU A 112 10.68 10.75 -11.72
C LEU A 112 10.69 12.16 -12.31
N PRO A 113 10.59 12.31 -13.64
CA PRO A 113 10.47 13.63 -14.27
C PRO A 113 9.18 14.36 -13.84
N ASP A 114 8.14 13.60 -13.49
CA ASP A 114 6.84 14.11 -13.08
C ASP A 114 6.21 13.24 -11.97
N LYS A 115 5.03 13.65 -11.51
CA LYS A 115 4.26 12.96 -10.47
C LYS A 115 3.96 11.52 -10.88
N CYS A 116 3.92 10.61 -9.88
CA CYS A 116 3.47 9.25 -10.11
C CYS A 116 1.93 9.22 -10.16
N TYR A 117 1.36 8.95 -11.33
CA TYR A 117 -0.09 8.88 -11.57
C TYR A 117 -0.65 7.47 -11.59
N ALA A 118 0.19 6.48 -11.87
CA ALA A 118 -0.16 5.07 -11.98
C ALA A 118 1.05 4.20 -11.73
N LEU A 119 0.90 3.18 -10.90
CA LEU A 119 1.95 2.20 -10.67
C LEU A 119 1.32 0.82 -10.50
N THR A 120 1.82 -0.12 -11.31
CA THR A 120 1.37 -1.51 -11.31
C THR A 120 2.60 -2.41 -11.30
N LEU A 121 2.52 -3.48 -10.53
CA LEU A 121 3.50 -4.54 -10.57
C LEU A 121 3.05 -5.56 -11.60
N LYS A 122 3.85 -5.75 -12.64
CA LYS A 122 3.62 -6.83 -13.60
C LYS A 122 4.34 -8.06 -13.08
N ASP A 123 3.59 -9.03 -12.56
CA ASP A 123 4.11 -10.37 -12.29
C ASP A 123 4.43 -11.09 -13.60
N THR A 124 5.57 -10.73 -14.16
CA THR A 124 6.31 -11.54 -15.10
C THR A 124 7.74 -11.37 -14.67
N LEU A 125 8.31 -12.43 -14.11
CA LEU A 125 9.74 -12.66 -13.92
C LEU A 125 10.61 -11.52 -14.48
N ILE A 126 11.17 -10.70 -13.58
CA ILE A 126 12.41 -9.94 -13.79
C ILE A 126 12.29 -8.71 -14.75
N ASN A 127 12.65 -7.53 -14.22
CA ASN A 127 13.18 -6.35 -14.95
C ASN A 127 12.29 -5.47 -15.86
N SER A 128 10.98 -5.30 -15.63
CA SER A 128 10.33 -4.13 -16.27
C SER A 128 9.19 -3.51 -15.48
N PHE A 129 9.47 -2.33 -14.92
CA PHE A 129 8.45 -1.40 -14.43
C PHE A 129 7.99 -0.54 -15.62
N ARG A 130 6.70 -0.56 -15.97
CA ARG A 130 6.16 0.28 -17.04
C ARG A 130 5.34 1.42 -16.45
N LEU A 131 5.91 2.63 -16.44
CA LEU A 131 5.17 3.86 -16.18
C LEU A 131 4.26 4.13 -17.39
N THR A 132 2.96 3.95 -17.25
CA THR A 132 1.98 4.44 -18.23
C THR A 132 1.67 5.89 -17.91
N LYS A 133 2.14 6.81 -18.76
CA LYS A 133 1.71 8.20 -18.77
C LYS A 133 0.28 8.23 -19.32
N THR A 134 -0.70 8.56 -18.51
CA THR A 134 -2.00 9.04 -19.02
C THR A 134 -1.80 10.51 -19.35
N SER A 135 -1.82 10.85 -20.65
CA SER A 135 -1.92 12.25 -21.08
C SER A 135 -3.31 12.78 -20.73
N ASP A 136 -3.35 14.07 -20.38
CA ASP A 136 -4.54 14.85 -20.02
C ASP A 136 -5.73 14.70 -20.98
#